data_AF-A0ABC8XDU1-F1
#
_entry.id   AF-A0ABC8XDU1-F1
#
_cell.length_a   1.000
_cell.length_b   1.000
_cell.length_c   1.000
_cell.angle_alpha   90.00
_cell.angle_beta   90.00
_cell.angle_gamma   90.00
#
_symmetry.space_group_name_H-M   'P 1'
#
loop_
_entity.id
_entity.type
_entity.pdbx_description
1 polymer ?
#
loop_
_entity_poly.entity_id
_entity_poly.type
_entity_poly.pdbx_seq_one_letter_code
_entity_poly.pdbx_strand_id
1 'polypeptide(L)'
;MGTPLTRSFSAFIPTSLLRRRHSQGSHRELRPSPVAAMAAGSKEMRNPATRLTDDLIVEILSRLPVKSLCRFRCVSKLWRGLISHPDHRKKLPQTLAGFFYHTTSRERFPESARHFTNVTGWGEPLIRPSLSFLPGHIDILDCCNGLLLCRSQTAASASQYIVCNPATEEWAALPESSQAGNICNARLGFDPAVSPHFHVFEFVEADDDIFVRGLEVYSSLTGEWIYRNSGWSVELILRDNSSTVFINGFLNVFEPGFFKQNVFAPADQHVLAGDTEGNTWRTIRVPPGHHDGLIGQSQGRLYYLNVLEEHDFKLTVFVLEDYSSDEWIFKHSVMASELLGTSFDLIQYYYPIAFHPECHLIYFVSYVDNTIRCYDMDHRKVHVIHNMGCKLDRWECCLPYVPLFSESLAGWN
;
A
#
# COMPACT_ATOMS: atom_id res chain seq x y z
N MET A 1 -33.34 -2.21 35.54
CA MET A 1 -34.17 -1.12 34.97
C MET A 1 -33.33 -0.40 33.92
N GLY A 2 -33.86 -0.20 32.71
CA GLY A 2 -33.20 0.57 31.64
C GLY A 2 -32.84 -0.27 30.41
N THR A 3 -33.85 -0.64 29.62
CA THR A 3 -33.75 -1.20 28.27
C THR A 3 -33.31 -0.12 27.25
N PRO A 4 -32.53 -0.46 26.20
CA PRO A 4 -32.25 0.47 25.09
C PRO A 4 -33.35 0.40 24.03
N LEU A 5 -33.76 1.58 23.54
CA LEU A 5 -34.76 1.80 22.50
C LEU A 5 -34.15 1.57 21.10
N THR A 6 -34.63 0.53 20.41
CA THR A 6 -34.55 0.37 18.96
C THR A 6 -35.53 1.34 18.26
N ARG A 7 -35.04 2.17 17.35
CA ARG A 7 -35.87 2.94 16.40
C ARG A 7 -35.82 2.31 15.02
N SER A 8 -36.93 1.66 14.62
CA SER A 8 -37.23 1.29 13.24
C SER A 8 -37.79 2.50 12.49
N PHE A 9 -37.30 2.77 11.28
CA PHE A 9 -37.96 3.69 10.36
C PHE A 9 -38.82 2.91 9.37
N SER A 10 -40.14 3.05 9.52
CA SER A 10 -41.16 2.58 8.58
C SER A 10 -41.44 3.63 7.51
N ALA A 11 -41.60 3.16 6.28
CA ALA A 11 -41.98 3.92 5.10
C ALA A 11 -43.32 4.66 5.24
N PHE A 12 -43.41 5.86 4.65
CA PHE A 12 -44.66 6.57 4.42
C PHE A 12 -44.82 6.85 2.92
N ILE A 13 -45.82 6.20 2.33
CA ILE A 13 -46.42 6.50 1.02
C ILE A 13 -47.58 7.47 1.27
N PRO A 14 -47.73 8.57 0.52
CA PRO A 14 -48.99 9.30 0.49
C PRO A 14 -49.82 8.85 -0.71
N THR A 15 -51.02 8.34 -0.43
CA THR A 15 -52.12 8.22 -1.40
C THR A 15 -53.21 9.20 -0.96
N SER A 16 -53.65 10.10 -1.82
CA SER A 16 -54.99 10.68 -1.71
C SER A 16 -55.58 10.98 -3.08
N LEU A 17 -56.83 10.53 -3.20
CA LEU A 17 -57.72 10.54 -4.35
C LEU A 17 -58.57 11.82 -4.38
N LEU A 18 -59.07 12.13 -5.59
CA LEU A 18 -60.40 12.68 -5.98
C LEU A 18 -60.17 13.65 -7.15
N ARG A 19 -60.77 13.48 -8.34
CA ARG A 19 -62.22 13.52 -8.60
C ARG A 19 -62.50 13.09 -10.06
N ARG A 20 -63.46 12.20 -10.29
CA ARG A 20 -64.04 11.88 -11.62
C ARG A 20 -65.11 12.92 -11.99
N ARG A 21 -65.17 13.33 -13.26
CA ARG A 21 -66.42 13.62 -13.99
C ARG A 21 -66.28 13.23 -15.48
N HIS A 22 -67.32 12.57 -15.97
CA HIS A 22 -67.53 12.09 -17.34
C HIS A 22 -67.88 13.20 -18.33
N SER A 23 -67.51 13.04 -19.62
CA SER A 23 -68.42 13.20 -20.77
C SER A 23 -67.83 12.65 -22.07
N GLN A 24 -68.70 12.06 -22.91
CA GLN A 24 -68.49 11.32 -24.16
C GLN A 24 -68.18 12.21 -25.39
N GLY A 25 -67.68 11.62 -26.49
CA GLY A 25 -68.14 11.99 -27.86
C GLY A 25 -67.09 12.17 -28.99
N SER A 26 -66.93 11.12 -29.82
CA SER A 26 -67.07 11.08 -31.31
C SER A 26 -66.23 11.95 -32.28
N HIS A 27 -65.46 11.25 -33.15
CA HIS A 27 -65.17 11.40 -34.60
C HIS A 27 -64.95 12.78 -35.28
N ARG A 28 -63.80 12.94 -35.97
CA ARG A 28 -63.74 13.17 -37.44
C ARG A 28 -62.31 13.06 -38.03
N GLU A 29 -62.18 12.28 -39.10
CA GLU A 29 -61.03 12.24 -40.03
C GLU A 29 -61.02 13.45 -40.98
N LEU A 30 -59.84 13.82 -41.50
CA LEU A 30 -59.57 14.22 -42.89
C LEU A 30 -58.04 14.28 -43.15
N ARG A 31 -57.60 13.49 -44.15
CA ARG A 31 -56.20 13.33 -44.68
C ARG A 31 -55.86 14.43 -45.75
N PRO A 32 -54.78 14.31 -46.55
CA PRO A 32 -53.32 14.49 -46.29
C PRO A 32 -52.67 15.47 -47.32
N SER A 33 -51.35 15.73 -47.32
CA SER A 33 -50.45 15.84 -48.52
C SER A 33 -49.01 16.36 -48.19
N PRO A 34 -47.98 16.31 -49.07
CA PRO A 34 -47.19 15.13 -49.42
C PRO A 34 -45.66 15.43 -49.56
N VAL A 35 -44.77 15.10 -48.62
CA VAL A 35 -43.34 14.92 -48.99
C VAL A 35 -42.69 13.86 -48.11
N ALA A 36 -43.18 12.62 -48.24
CA ALA A 36 -42.38 11.44 -47.95
C ALA A 36 -41.44 11.20 -49.14
N ALA A 37 -40.34 11.96 -49.21
CA ALA A 37 -39.21 11.67 -50.07
C ALA A 37 -38.00 12.45 -49.55
N MET A 38 -37.34 11.92 -48.53
CA MET A 38 -35.91 12.11 -48.22
C MET A 38 -35.59 11.30 -46.95
N ALA A 39 -35.80 9.99 -47.03
CA ALA A 39 -35.10 9.03 -46.18
C ALA A 39 -33.91 8.51 -47.00
N ALA A 40 -32.74 9.11 -46.83
CA ALA A 40 -31.46 8.46 -47.09
C ALA A 40 -30.34 9.33 -46.50
N GLY A 41 -29.79 8.91 -45.37
CA GLY A 41 -28.49 9.40 -44.90
C GLY A 41 -28.47 10.11 -43.55
N SER A 42 -29.28 9.69 -42.56
CA SER A 42 -28.85 9.87 -41.17
C SER A 42 -27.68 8.92 -40.94
N LYS A 43 -26.47 9.38 -41.24
CA LYS A 43 -25.23 8.76 -40.82
C LYS A 43 -25.28 8.78 -39.29
N GLU A 44 -25.74 7.68 -38.67
CA GLU A 44 -25.50 7.44 -37.25
C GLU A 44 -24.00 7.64 -37.08
N MET A 45 -23.62 8.76 -36.47
CA MET A 45 -22.25 8.99 -36.06
C MET A 45 -22.04 8.07 -34.86
N ARG A 46 -21.85 6.76 -35.16
CA ARG A 46 -21.47 5.76 -34.16
C ARG A 46 -20.23 6.32 -33.48
N ASN A 47 -20.37 6.68 -32.21
CA ASN A 47 -19.29 7.22 -31.41
C ASN A 47 -18.09 6.27 -31.54
N PRO A 48 -16.93 6.67 -32.07
CA PRO A 48 -15.80 5.77 -32.29
C PRO A 48 -15.34 5.08 -31.00
N ALA A 49 -15.66 5.64 -29.82
CA ALA A 49 -15.46 4.99 -28.53
C ALA A 49 -16.24 3.68 -28.34
N THR A 50 -17.35 3.47 -29.07
CA THR A 50 -18.12 2.20 -29.05
C THR A 50 -17.47 1.08 -29.87
N ARG A 51 -16.36 1.35 -30.57
CA ARG A 51 -15.61 0.35 -31.35
C ARG A 51 -14.41 -0.23 -30.62
N LEU A 52 -13.99 0.36 -29.50
CA LEU A 52 -12.90 -0.19 -28.70
C LEU A 52 -13.45 -1.34 -27.86
N THR A 53 -12.80 -2.50 -27.93
CA THR A 53 -13.09 -3.61 -27.01
C THR A 53 -12.63 -3.26 -25.61
N ASP A 54 -13.23 -3.89 -24.60
CA ASP A 54 -12.85 -3.69 -23.20
C ASP A 54 -11.35 -3.94 -22.99
N ASP A 55 -10.78 -4.95 -23.64
CA ASP A 55 -9.32 -5.23 -23.61
C ASP A 55 -8.48 -4.07 -24.14
N LEU A 56 -8.87 -3.46 -25.26
CA LEU A 56 -8.15 -2.31 -25.82
C LEU A 56 -8.29 -1.08 -24.95
N ILE A 57 -9.45 -0.88 -24.30
CA ILE A 57 -9.65 0.20 -23.34
C ILE A 57 -8.74 -0.01 -22.13
N VAL A 58 -8.67 -1.23 -21.60
CA VAL A 58 -7.77 -1.59 -20.49
C VAL A 58 -6.30 -1.41 -20.88
N GLU A 59 -5.92 -1.76 -22.11
CA GLU A 59 -4.57 -1.52 -22.61
C GLU A 59 -4.26 -0.02 -22.71
N ILE A 60 -5.20 0.81 -23.18
CA ILE A 60 -5.02 2.27 -23.18
C ILE A 60 -4.89 2.79 -21.75
N LEU A 61 -5.80 2.38 -20.86
CA LEU A 61 -5.79 2.74 -19.45
C LEU A 61 -4.47 2.34 -18.77
N SER A 62 -3.90 1.18 -19.12
CA SER A 62 -2.65 0.69 -18.55
C SER A 62 -1.44 1.61 -18.79
N ARG A 63 -1.53 2.49 -19.79
CA ARG A 63 -0.45 3.40 -20.17
C ARG A 63 -0.59 4.78 -19.54
N LEU A 64 -1.65 5.01 -18.76
CA LEU A 64 -1.95 6.31 -18.19
C LEU A 64 -1.40 6.46 -16.77
N PRO A 65 -0.99 7.68 -16.36
CA PRO A 65 -0.68 7.96 -14.96
C PRO A 65 -1.89 7.72 -14.06
N VAL A 66 -1.64 7.27 -12.82
CA VAL A 66 -2.69 7.01 -11.82
C VAL A 66 -3.67 8.18 -11.64
N LYS A 67 -3.19 9.44 -11.61
CA LYS A 67 -4.08 10.62 -11.51
C LYS A 67 -5.12 10.68 -12.63
N SER A 68 -4.74 10.29 -13.85
CA SER A 68 -5.64 10.26 -15.00
C SER A 68 -6.64 9.12 -14.89
N LEU A 69 -6.19 7.94 -14.44
CA LEU A 69 -7.07 6.80 -14.14
C LEU A 69 -8.16 7.17 -13.14
N CYS A 70 -7.82 7.85 -12.04
CA CYS A 70 -8.78 8.33 -11.06
C CYS A 70 -9.87 9.22 -11.69
N ARG A 71 -9.45 10.18 -12.52
CA ARG A 71 -10.38 11.12 -13.18
C ARG A 71 -11.29 10.42 -14.17
N PHE A 72 -10.79 9.41 -14.88
CA PHE A 72 -11.56 8.69 -15.89
C PHE A 72 -12.69 7.82 -15.31
N ARG A 73 -12.62 7.44 -14.03
CA ARG A 73 -13.75 6.83 -13.32
C ARG A 73 -14.99 7.75 -13.30
N CYS A 74 -14.80 9.07 -13.32
CA CYS A 74 -15.89 10.04 -13.32
C CYS A 74 -16.46 10.31 -14.73
N VAL A 75 -15.78 9.86 -15.79
CA VAL A 75 -16.13 10.20 -17.18
C VAL A 75 -17.15 9.22 -17.76
N SER A 76 -17.09 7.93 -17.38
CA SER A 76 -17.98 6.90 -17.92
C SER A 76 -18.15 5.72 -16.98
N LYS A 77 -19.37 5.17 -16.91
CA LYS A 77 -19.67 3.94 -16.16
C LYS A 77 -18.87 2.74 -16.66
N LEU A 78 -18.63 2.66 -17.97
CA LEU A 78 -17.81 1.58 -18.56
C LEU A 78 -16.37 1.66 -18.05
N TRP A 79 -15.75 2.85 -18.14
CA TRP A 79 -14.37 3.07 -17.72
C TRP A 79 -14.23 2.84 -16.21
N ARG A 80 -15.18 3.33 -15.43
CA ARG A 80 -15.30 3.07 -14.00
C ARG A 80 -15.35 1.57 -13.69
N GLY A 81 -16.16 0.81 -14.41
CA GLY A 81 -16.27 -0.65 -14.27
C GLY A 81 -14.97 -1.37 -14.63
N LEU A 82 -14.36 -1.02 -15.76
CA LEU A 82 -13.10 -1.61 -16.22
C LEU A 82 -11.94 -1.33 -15.27
N ILE A 83 -11.83 -0.10 -14.75
CA ILE A 83 -10.78 0.29 -13.79
C ILE A 83 -10.93 -0.47 -12.46
N SER A 84 -12.17 -0.71 -12.04
CA SER A 84 -12.46 -1.39 -10.76
C SER A 84 -12.46 -2.91 -10.86
N HIS A 85 -12.43 -3.47 -12.08
CA HIS A 85 -12.56 -4.91 -12.31
C HIS A 85 -11.32 -5.68 -11.82
N PRO A 86 -11.48 -6.76 -11.04
CA PRO A 86 -10.36 -7.54 -10.51
C PRO A 86 -9.35 -8.00 -11.58
N ASP A 87 -9.84 -8.51 -12.70
CA ASP A 87 -8.99 -9.03 -13.78
C ASP A 87 -8.09 -7.97 -14.45
N HIS A 88 -8.44 -6.69 -14.30
CA HIS A 88 -7.67 -5.59 -14.87
C HIS A 88 -6.67 -4.98 -13.89
N ARG A 89 -6.74 -5.34 -12.59
CA ARG A 89 -5.84 -4.80 -11.56
C ARG A 89 -4.36 -5.09 -11.83
N LYS A 90 -4.06 -6.24 -12.45
CA LYS A 90 -2.70 -6.63 -12.88
C LYS A 90 -2.22 -5.85 -14.11
N LYS A 91 -3.15 -5.40 -14.95
CA LYS A 91 -2.83 -4.68 -16.19
C LYS A 91 -2.74 -3.18 -15.96
N LEU A 92 -3.47 -2.64 -15.00
CA LEU A 92 -3.47 -1.22 -14.71
C LEU A 92 -2.27 -0.85 -13.82
N PRO A 93 -1.60 0.28 -14.09
CA PRO A 93 -0.47 0.72 -13.32
C PRO A 93 -0.93 1.03 -11.90
N GLN A 94 -0.61 0.14 -10.98
CA GLN A 94 -0.53 0.45 -9.57
C GLN A 94 0.83 1.13 -9.33
N THR A 95 0.98 2.33 -9.91
CA THR A 95 2.25 3.07 -9.76
C THR A 95 2.32 3.69 -8.38
N LEU A 96 3.52 3.68 -7.82
CA LEU A 96 3.86 4.40 -6.61
C LEU A 96 3.40 5.85 -6.71
N ALA A 97 2.49 6.27 -5.84
CA ALA A 97 1.96 7.63 -5.85
C ALA A 97 2.86 8.58 -5.07
N GLY A 98 3.51 8.08 -4.03
CA GLY A 98 4.29 8.91 -3.12
C GLY A 98 4.65 8.18 -1.85
N PHE A 99 5.03 8.96 -0.85
CA PHE A 99 5.57 8.47 0.40
C PHE A 99 4.87 9.11 1.58
N PHE A 100 4.45 8.29 2.55
CA PHE A 100 4.13 8.77 3.89
C PHE A 100 5.41 8.83 4.71
N TYR A 101 5.55 9.87 5.52
CA TYR A 101 6.63 9.97 6.50
C TYR A 101 6.21 10.91 7.63
N HIS A 102 6.84 10.72 8.77
CA HIS A 102 6.65 11.53 9.95
C HIS A 102 7.89 12.40 10.18
N THR A 103 7.72 13.66 10.58
CA THR A 103 8.83 14.52 11.01
C THR A 103 8.56 15.08 12.39
N THR A 104 9.58 15.10 13.23
CA THR A 104 9.55 15.75 14.55
C THR A 104 10.57 16.88 14.59
N SER A 105 10.11 18.07 14.96
CA SER A 105 10.89 19.31 14.98
C SER A 105 10.48 20.21 16.15
N ARG A 106 11.41 20.44 17.07
CA ARG A 106 11.21 21.35 18.22
C ARG A 106 10.97 22.80 17.83
N GLU A 107 11.27 23.15 16.58
CA GLU A 107 11.15 24.51 16.05
C GLU A 107 9.79 24.76 15.37
N ARG A 108 8.92 23.74 15.29
CA ARG A 108 7.61 23.79 14.64
C ARG A 108 6.48 23.51 15.63
N PHE A 109 5.28 24.05 15.35
CA PHE A 109 4.03 23.58 15.95
C PHE A 109 3.05 23.06 14.86
N PRO A 110 2.48 21.85 15.01
CA PRO A 110 2.82 20.85 16.02
C PRO A 110 4.27 20.35 15.85
N GLU A 111 4.89 19.93 16.95
CA GLU A 111 6.27 19.41 16.96
C GLU A 111 6.39 18.19 16.03
N SER A 112 5.36 17.35 16.04
CA SER A 112 5.24 16.16 15.20
C SER A 112 4.22 16.38 14.09
N ALA A 113 4.61 16.11 12.85
CA ALA A 113 3.75 16.29 11.68
C ALA A 113 3.90 15.14 10.69
N ARG A 114 2.75 14.62 10.22
CA ARG A 114 2.69 13.62 9.15
C ARG A 114 2.61 14.28 7.79
N HIS A 115 3.35 13.74 6.83
CA HIS A 115 3.42 14.24 5.46
C HIS A 115 3.07 13.18 4.45
N PHE A 116 2.67 13.65 3.26
CA PHE A 116 2.59 12.84 2.07
C PHE A 116 3.22 13.60 0.92
N THR A 117 4.25 13.02 0.31
CA THR A 117 4.95 13.62 -0.83
C THR A 117 4.73 12.78 -2.07
N ASN A 118 4.22 13.41 -3.13
CA ASN A 118 4.06 12.75 -4.43
C ASN A 118 5.42 12.25 -4.94
N VAL A 119 5.45 11.10 -5.60
CA VAL A 119 6.67 10.56 -6.23
C VAL A 119 7.27 11.52 -7.26
N THR A 120 6.44 12.39 -7.84
CA THR A 120 6.86 13.43 -8.78
C THR A 120 7.59 14.60 -8.11
N GLY A 121 7.55 14.72 -6.78
CA GLY A 121 8.16 15.83 -6.04
C GLY A 121 7.36 17.13 -6.01
N TRP A 122 6.36 17.26 -6.88
CA TRP A 122 5.62 18.50 -7.10
C TRP A 122 4.09 18.32 -7.08
N GLY A 123 3.40 19.44 -6.86
CA GLY A 123 1.94 19.56 -6.84
C GLY A 123 1.31 19.16 -5.52
N GLU A 124 -0.01 19.36 -5.42
CA GLU A 124 -0.79 19.01 -4.22
C GLU A 124 -0.67 17.51 -3.90
N PRO A 125 -0.55 17.14 -2.60
CA PRO A 125 -0.53 15.76 -2.14
C PRO A 125 -1.72 14.98 -2.69
N LEU A 126 -1.45 13.82 -3.30
CA LEU A 126 -2.49 12.92 -3.81
C LEU A 126 -3.39 12.39 -2.70
N ILE A 127 -2.80 12.15 -1.54
CA ILE A 127 -3.46 11.64 -0.36
C ILE A 127 -3.29 12.67 0.75
N ARG A 128 -4.37 12.89 1.52
CA ARG A 128 -4.32 13.78 2.67
C ARG A 128 -3.61 13.09 3.83
N PRO A 129 -2.46 13.61 4.32
CA PRO A 129 -1.71 12.95 5.39
C PRO A 129 -2.40 13.00 6.75
N SER A 130 -3.42 13.85 6.94
CA SER A 130 -4.14 13.95 8.21
C SER A 130 -4.92 12.68 8.57
N LEU A 131 -5.40 11.92 7.56
CA LEU A 131 -6.30 10.77 7.73
C LEU A 131 -7.52 11.10 8.62
N SER A 132 -8.09 12.30 8.47
CA SER A 132 -9.17 12.82 9.32
C SER A 132 -10.49 12.05 9.26
N PHE A 133 -10.62 11.10 8.34
CA PHE A 133 -11.77 10.19 8.23
C PHE A 133 -11.68 9.02 9.22
N LEU A 134 -10.53 8.82 9.86
CA LEU A 134 -10.31 7.80 10.88
C LEU A 134 -10.59 8.34 12.29
N PRO A 135 -11.08 7.49 13.22
CA PRO A 135 -11.30 7.90 14.60
C PRO A 135 -9.98 7.92 15.40
N GLY A 136 -9.85 8.88 16.32
CA GLY A 136 -8.76 8.92 17.30
C GLY A 136 -7.43 9.49 16.81
N HIS A 137 -6.38 9.32 17.62
CA HIS A 137 -5.01 9.62 17.23
C HIS A 137 -4.43 8.41 16.47
N ILE A 138 -4.01 8.65 15.23
CA ILE A 138 -3.58 7.59 14.31
C ILE A 138 -2.07 7.49 14.28
N ASP A 139 -1.57 6.27 14.37
CA ASP A 139 -0.19 5.90 14.05
C ASP A 139 -0.21 4.94 12.85
N ILE A 140 0.66 5.14 11.85
CA ILE A 140 0.71 4.29 10.65
C ILE A 140 1.82 3.27 10.86
N LEU A 141 1.46 2.00 10.87
CA LEU A 141 2.39 0.91 11.14
C LEU A 141 2.97 0.31 9.85
N ASP A 142 2.13 0.20 8.80
CA ASP A 142 2.53 -0.44 7.55
C ASP A 142 1.66 -0.01 6.37
N CYS A 143 2.15 -0.27 5.15
CA CYS A 143 1.43 -0.09 3.91
C CYS A 143 1.61 -1.29 2.98
N CYS A 144 0.51 -1.82 2.45
CA CYS A 144 0.54 -2.91 1.47
C CYS A 144 -0.54 -2.73 0.40
N ASN A 145 -0.12 -2.61 -0.86
CA ASN A 145 -0.98 -2.56 -2.06
C ASN A 145 -2.24 -1.66 -1.91
N GLY A 146 -2.01 -0.46 -1.38
CA GLY A 146 -3.00 0.63 -1.27
C GLY A 146 -3.81 0.67 0.00
N LEU A 147 -3.61 -0.32 0.87
CA LEU A 147 -4.11 -0.30 2.23
C LEU A 147 -3.03 0.20 3.19
N LEU A 148 -3.47 0.89 4.25
CA LEU A 148 -2.65 1.22 5.41
C LEU A 148 -3.12 0.41 6.60
N LEU A 149 -2.16 -0.09 7.37
CA LEU A 149 -2.39 -0.57 8.72
C LEU A 149 -2.07 0.55 9.69
N CYS A 150 -3.06 0.88 10.52
CA CYS A 150 -3.00 1.94 11.49
C CYS A 150 -3.25 1.40 12.89
N ARG A 151 -2.63 2.01 13.89
CA ARG A 151 -3.05 1.92 15.28
C ARG A 151 -3.80 3.19 15.66
N SER A 152 -5.02 3.05 16.15
CA SER A 152 -5.80 4.15 16.69
C SER A 152 -5.77 4.12 18.21
N GLN A 153 -5.50 5.28 18.80
CA GLN A 153 -5.60 5.54 20.23
C GLN A 153 -6.74 6.51 20.47
N THR A 154 -7.67 6.11 21.34
CA THR A 154 -8.75 6.99 21.81
C THR A 154 -8.63 7.20 23.31
N ALA A 155 -9.08 8.34 23.83
CA ALA A 155 -8.96 8.66 25.25
C ALA A 155 -9.72 7.69 26.18
N ALA A 156 -10.59 6.83 25.64
CA ALA A 156 -11.52 6.00 26.40
C ALA A 156 -11.29 4.48 26.27
N SER A 157 -10.35 4.02 25.42
CA SER A 157 -10.14 2.58 25.19
C SER A 157 -8.69 2.24 24.87
N ALA A 158 -8.37 0.94 24.89
CA ALA A 158 -7.08 0.41 24.47
C ALA A 158 -6.78 0.74 23.00
N SER A 159 -5.51 0.62 22.62
CA SER A 159 -5.10 0.77 21.22
C SER A 159 -5.82 -0.25 20.35
N GLN A 160 -6.42 0.19 19.24
CA GLN A 160 -7.11 -0.67 18.29
C GLN A 160 -6.44 -0.62 16.92
N TYR A 161 -6.35 -1.75 16.22
CA TYR A 161 -5.93 -1.78 14.83
C TYR A 161 -7.06 -1.31 13.91
N ILE A 162 -6.69 -0.54 12.89
CA ILE A 162 -7.57 -0.12 11.81
C ILE A 162 -6.85 -0.38 10.50
N VAL A 163 -7.55 -0.98 9.53
CA VAL A 163 -7.09 -1.02 8.14
C VAL A 163 -7.91 -0.03 7.34
N CYS A 164 -7.24 0.82 6.57
CA CYS A 164 -7.92 1.80 5.74
C CYS A 164 -7.37 1.88 4.33
N ASN A 165 -8.21 2.35 3.41
CA ASN A 165 -7.83 2.76 2.07
C ASN A 165 -7.91 4.29 1.97
N PRO A 166 -6.78 5.01 2.07
CA PRO A 166 -6.76 6.47 1.97
C PRO A 166 -7.29 7.03 0.66
N ALA A 167 -7.27 6.25 -0.43
CA ALA A 167 -7.73 6.68 -1.74
C ALA A 167 -9.27 6.66 -1.86
N THR A 168 -9.95 5.87 -1.05
CA THR A 168 -11.42 5.79 -0.99
C THR A 168 -12.01 6.32 0.32
N GLU A 169 -11.18 6.62 1.32
CA GLU A 169 -11.57 6.99 2.68
C GLU A 169 -12.40 5.92 3.41
N GLU A 170 -12.38 4.68 2.90
CA GLU A 170 -13.00 3.51 3.54
C GLU A 170 -12.04 2.89 4.56
N TRP A 171 -12.59 2.35 5.65
CA TRP A 171 -11.82 1.71 6.71
C TRP A 171 -12.63 0.68 7.47
N ALA A 172 -11.94 -0.24 8.14
CA ALA A 172 -12.50 -1.20 9.08
C ALA A 172 -11.62 -1.29 10.32
N ALA A 173 -12.25 -1.35 11.49
CA ALA A 173 -11.57 -1.64 12.74
C ALA A 173 -11.49 -3.15 12.93
N LEU A 174 -10.35 -3.64 13.41
CA LEU A 174 -10.17 -5.05 13.69
C LEU A 174 -10.73 -5.40 15.08
N PRO A 175 -11.21 -6.63 15.28
CA PRO A 175 -11.47 -7.14 16.63
C PRO A 175 -10.17 -7.17 17.44
N GLU A 176 -10.28 -7.14 18.76
CA GLU A 176 -9.12 -7.26 19.65
C GLU A 176 -8.41 -8.59 19.42
N SER A 177 -7.07 -8.55 19.33
CA SER A 177 -6.24 -9.76 19.32
C SER A 177 -6.12 -10.33 20.74
N SER A 178 -5.53 -11.52 20.86
CA SER A 178 -5.25 -12.12 22.17
C SER A 178 -4.29 -11.28 23.03
N GLN A 179 -3.58 -10.32 22.42
CA GLN A 179 -2.62 -9.42 23.06
C GLN A 179 -3.25 -8.13 23.62
N ALA A 180 -4.59 -8.05 23.66
CA ALA A 180 -5.42 -6.89 24.01
C ALA A 180 -4.79 -5.90 25.02
N GLY A 181 -4.12 -4.86 24.49
CA GLY A 181 -3.53 -3.76 25.25
C GLY A 181 -2.01 -3.59 25.08
N ASN A 182 -1.29 -4.62 24.64
CA ASN A 182 0.14 -4.53 24.36
C ASN A 182 0.39 -3.78 23.05
N ILE A 183 1.45 -2.97 23.02
CA ILE A 183 1.93 -2.32 21.80
C ILE A 183 2.74 -3.36 21.01
N CYS A 184 2.05 -4.17 20.20
CA CYS A 184 2.69 -5.20 19.39
C CYS A 184 3.08 -4.67 18.00
N ASN A 185 4.24 -5.07 17.50
CA ASN A 185 4.59 -4.82 16.11
C ASN A 185 3.63 -5.57 15.18
N ALA A 186 3.07 -4.89 14.18
CA ALA A 186 2.14 -5.50 13.24
C ALA A 186 2.44 -5.06 11.80
N ARG A 187 2.12 -5.95 10.85
CA ARG A 187 2.36 -5.78 9.41
C ARG A 187 1.16 -6.21 8.59
N LEU A 188 1.02 -5.63 7.40
CA LEU A 188 -0.12 -5.83 6.52
C LEU A 188 0.24 -6.75 5.36
N GLY A 189 -0.59 -7.77 5.12
CA GLY A 189 -0.51 -8.61 3.94
C GLY A 189 -1.74 -8.47 3.07
N PHE A 190 -1.59 -7.89 1.89
CA PHE A 190 -2.69 -7.73 0.95
C PHE A 190 -2.20 -7.80 -0.48
N ASP A 191 -2.77 -8.69 -1.28
CA ASP A 191 -2.57 -8.73 -2.73
C ASP A 191 -3.94 -8.62 -3.43
N PRO A 192 -4.32 -7.42 -3.91
CA PRO A 192 -5.61 -7.21 -4.55
C PRO A 192 -5.77 -7.98 -5.86
N ALA A 193 -4.69 -8.53 -6.41
CA ALA A 193 -4.69 -9.32 -7.62
C ALA A 193 -4.92 -10.83 -7.37
N VAL A 194 -4.87 -11.25 -6.10
CA VAL A 194 -5.11 -12.64 -5.66
C VAL A 194 -6.41 -12.74 -4.85
N SER A 195 -6.65 -11.82 -3.93
CA SER A 195 -7.81 -11.87 -3.03
C SER A 195 -8.31 -10.45 -2.68
N PRO A 196 -9.63 -10.24 -2.48
CA PRO A 196 -10.14 -9.00 -1.91
C PRO A 196 -9.91 -8.90 -0.39
N HIS A 197 -9.45 -9.99 0.25
CA HIS A 197 -9.22 -10.07 1.69
C HIS A 197 -7.75 -9.79 2.01
N PHE A 198 -7.53 -8.91 3.00
CA PHE A 198 -6.24 -8.66 3.62
C PHE A 198 -6.05 -9.51 4.88
N HIS A 199 -4.79 -9.58 5.31
CA HIS A 199 -4.35 -10.20 6.54
C HIS A 199 -3.52 -9.20 7.35
N VAL A 200 -3.60 -9.29 8.68
CA VAL A 200 -2.72 -8.51 9.58
C VAL A 200 -1.91 -9.50 10.41
N PHE A 201 -0.59 -9.35 10.38
CA PHE A 201 0.36 -10.19 11.10
C PHE A 201 0.85 -9.42 12.32
N GLU A 202 0.43 -9.84 13.50
CA GLU A 202 0.91 -9.33 14.78
C GLU A 202 2.06 -10.22 15.28
N PHE A 203 3.19 -9.60 15.58
CA PHE A 203 4.37 -10.28 16.12
C PHE A 203 4.26 -10.31 17.64
N VAL A 204 4.13 -11.52 18.18
CA VAL A 204 3.95 -11.75 19.61
C VAL A 204 5.31 -11.94 20.26
N GLU A 205 5.72 -10.98 21.09
CA GLU A 205 6.92 -11.04 21.92
C GLU A 205 6.62 -11.76 23.25
N ALA A 206 7.63 -12.26 23.95
CA ALA A 206 7.44 -12.84 25.28
C ALA A 206 7.52 -11.75 26.36
N ASP A 207 6.75 -11.88 27.44
CA ASP A 207 6.64 -10.86 28.49
C ASP A 207 7.98 -10.36 29.09
N ASP A 208 9.01 -11.22 29.09
CA ASP A 208 10.36 -10.92 29.60
C ASP A 208 11.46 -11.03 28.51
N ASP A 209 11.09 -11.02 27.23
CA ASP A 209 11.98 -11.37 26.13
C ASP A 209 11.80 -10.45 24.91
N ILE A 210 12.89 -10.11 24.24
CA ILE A 210 12.87 -9.29 23.00
C ILE A 210 12.66 -10.14 21.74
N PHE A 211 12.61 -11.46 21.89
CA PHE A 211 12.41 -12.39 20.78
C PHE A 211 10.93 -12.63 20.49
N VAL A 212 10.62 -12.67 19.19
CA VAL A 212 9.29 -13.03 18.69
C VAL A 212 9.04 -14.52 18.95
N ARG A 213 8.00 -14.83 19.73
CA ARG A 213 7.53 -16.18 20.06
C ARG A 213 6.68 -16.80 18.96
N GLY A 214 5.96 -15.96 18.21
CA GLY A 214 5.06 -16.42 17.16
C GLY A 214 4.35 -15.28 16.46
N LEU A 215 3.39 -15.65 15.62
CA LEU A 215 2.53 -14.72 14.90
C LEU A 215 1.07 -14.94 15.28
N GLU A 216 0.35 -13.85 15.50
CA GLU A 216 -1.10 -13.85 15.51
C GLU A 216 -1.58 -13.21 14.21
N VAL A 217 -2.28 -13.99 13.37
CA VAL A 217 -2.68 -13.54 12.03
C VAL A 217 -4.18 -13.35 11.98
N TYR A 218 -4.62 -12.13 11.71
CA TYR A 218 -6.00 -11.80 11.39
C TYR A 218 -6.27 -12.07 9.91
N SER A 219 -7.42 -12.68 9.59
CA SER A 219 -7.93 -12.73 8.23
C SER A 219 -9.24 -11.95 8.09
N SER A 220 -9.29 -11.00 7.17
CA SER A 220 -10.55 -10.31 6.82
C SER A 220 -11.56 -11.19 6.09
N LEU A 221 -11.22 -12.43 5.74
CA LEU A 221 -12.17 -13.40 5.20
C LEU A 221 -12.98 -14.07 6.32
N THR A 222 -12.31 -14.45 7.41
CA THR A 222 -12.95 -15.14 8.54
C THR A 222 -13.39 -14.18 9.64
N GLY A 223 -12.75 -13.00 9.72
CA GLY A 223 -12.94 -12.06 10.82
C GLY A 223 -12.25 -12.50 12.12
N GLU A 224 -11.36 -13.49 12.06
CA GLU A 224 -10.75 -14.12 13.24
C GLU A 224 -9.24 -13.98 13.26
N TRP A 225 -8.67 -13.98 14.47
CA TRP A 225 -7.25 -14.05 14.74
C TRP A 225 -6.82 -15.49 15.00
N ILE A 226 -5.68 -15.90 14.44
CA ILE A 226 -5.11 -17.23 14.63
C ILE A 226 -3.66 -17.10 15.11
N TYR A 227 -3.40 -17.58 16.32
CA TYR A 227 -2.05 -17.67 16.86
C TYR A 227 -1.32 -18.94 16.43
N ARG A 228 -0.05 -18.79 16.07
CA ARG A 228 0.89 -19.87 15.79
C ARG A 228 2.26 -19.54 16.38
N ASN A 229 2.84 -20.50 17.09
CA ASN A 229 4.24 -20.43 17.51
C ASN A 229 5.15 -20.28 16.29
N SER A 230 6.24 -19.55 16.45
CA SER A 230 7.25 -19.37 15.41
C SER A 230 7.76 -20.74 14.94
N GLY A 231 7.68 -20.97 13.64
CA GLY A 231 8.30 -22.12 12.96
C GLY A 231 9.62 -21.77 12.27
N TRP A 232 10.15 -20.56 12.46
CA TRP A 232 11.43 -20.16 11.87
C TRP A 232 12.59 -20.92 12.53
N SER A 233 13.62 -21.20 11.73
CA SER A 233 14.83 -21.89 12.21
C SER A 233 15.79 -21.00 13.01
N VAL A 234 15.48 -19.70 13.09
CA VAL A 234 16.25 -18.68 13.80
C VAL A 234 15.32 -17.79 14.61
N GLU A 235 15.86 -17.20 15.68
CA GLU A 235 15.15 -16.23 16.51
C GLU A 235 15.06 -14.88 15.81
N LEU A 236 13.92 -14.19 15.94
CA LEU A 236 13.70 -12.87 15.36
C LEU A 236 13.58 -11.83 16.47
N ILE A 237 14.35 -10.75 16.36
CA ILE A 237 14.12 -9.51 17.08
C ILE A 237 13.57 -8.51 16.06
N LEU A 238 12.31 -8.12 16.23
CA LEU A 238 11.71 -7.17 15.34
C LEU A 238 12.01 -5.75 15.80
N ARG A 239 12.57 -4.94 14.91
CA ARG A 239 12.74 -3.50 15.10
C ARG A 239 11.60 -2.75 14.43
N ASP A 240 11.20 -1.60 14.94
CA ASP A 240 10.11 -0.79 14.37
C ASP A 240 10.33 -0.51 12.87
N ASN A 241 11.58 -0.30 12.45
CA ASN A 241 11.98 -0.02 11.07
C ASN A 241 12.33 -1.27 10.23
N SER A 242 12.01 -2.48 10.71
CA SER A 242 12.29 -3.71 9.96
C SER A 242 11.48 -3.74 8.67
N SER A 243 12.17 -3.96 7.55
CA SER A 243 11.53 -4.03 6.24
C SER A 243 10.74 -5.34 6.08
N THR A 244 9.55 -5.22 5.50
CA THR A 244 8.65 -6.33 5.26
C THR A 244 8.02 -6.28 3.87
N VAL A 245 7.77 -7.46 3.29
CA VAL A 245 7.16 -7.61 1.97
C VAL A 245 6.15 -8.74 1.98
N PHE A 246 4.91 -8.45 1.60
CA PHE A 246 3.91 -9.48 1.35
C PHE A 246 3.93 -9.88 -0.12
N ILE A 247 4.30 -11.13 -0.41
CA ILE A 247 4.37 -11.66 -1.77
C ILE A 247 4.08 -13.17 -1.76
N ASN A 248 3.36 -13.66 -2.79
CA ASN A 248 3.03 -15.07 -2.96
C ASN A 248 2.32 -15.72 -1.75
N GLY A 249 1.55 -14.95 -0.97
CA GLY A 249 0.86 -15.44 0.22
C GLY A 249 1.71 -15.49 1.48
N PHE A 250 2.94 -14.99 1.44
CA PHE A 250 3.85 -14.96 2.58
C PHE A 250 4.18 -13.52 2.97
N LEU A 251 4.18 -13.23 4.27
CA LEU A 251 4.85 -12.06 4.82
C LEU A 251 6.33 -12.39 4.99
N ASN A 252 7.19 -11.63 4.30
CA ASN A 252 8.63 -11.73 4.37
C ASN A 252 9.16 -10.61 5.26
N VAL A 253 10.12 -10.91 6.14
CA VAL A 253 10.72 -9.97 7.10
C VAL A 253 12.23 -10.14 7.05
N PHE A 254 12.97 -9.04 6.98
CA PHE A 254 14.42 -9.09 7.08
C PHE A 254 14.87 -9.25 8.53
N GLU A 255 15.73 -10.24 8.77
CA GLU A 255 16.36 -10.54 10.05
C GLU A 255 17.88 -10.24 9.93
N PRO A 256 18.38 -9.19 10.62
CA PRO A 256 19.73 -8.66 10.42
C PRO A 256 20.85 -9.45 11.12
N GLY A 257 20.52 -10.56 11.78
CA GLY A 257 21.43 -11.38 12.57
C GLY A 257 21.74 -10.78 13.93
N PHE A 258 22.01 -11.64 14.92
CA PHE A 258 22.40 -11.23 16.28
C PHE A 258 23.93 -11.10 16.44
N PHE A 259 24.39 -10.02 17.06
CA PHE A 259 25.75 -9.98 17.60
C PHE A 259 25.82 -10.87 18.85
N LYS A 260 26.28 -12.12 18.71
CA LYS A 260 26.75 -12.85 19.90
C LYS A 260 27.92 -12.06 20.46
N GLN A 261 27.71 -11.45 21.62
CA GLN A 261 28.72 -10.72 22.37
C GLN A 261 29.99 -11.59 22.42
N ASN A 262 31.07 -11.13 21.76
CA ASN A 262 32.38 -11.77 21.61
C ASN A 262 32.68 -12.60 20.34
N VAL A 263 31.93 -12.48 19.24
CA VAL A 263 32.42 -12.98 17.94
C VAL A 263 32.27 -11.90 16.86
N PHE A 264 33.39 -11.38 16.35
CA PHE A 264 33.47 -10.50 15.16
C PHE A 264 33.19 -11.27 13.85
N ALA A 265 32.28 -12.25 13.88
CA ALA A 265 31.83 -12.93 12.67
C ALA A 265 30.58 -12.19 12.18
N PRO A 266 30.46 -11.91 10.87
CA PRO A 266 29.20 -11.45 10.32
C PRO A 266 28.12 -12.47 10.70
N ALA A 267 27.10 -12.02 11.42
CA ALA A 267 25.97 -12.86 11.75
C ALA A 267 25.32 -13.34 10.44
N ASP A 268 24.95 -14.62 10.38
CA ASP A 268 24.16 -15.11 9.25
C ASP A 268 22.83 -14.33 9.26
N GLN A 269 22.58 -13.61 8.17
CA GLN A 269 21.37 -12.81 7.98
C GLN A 269 20.35 -13.61 7.18
N HIS A 270 19.08 -13.35 7.43
CA HIS A 270 18.00 -14.11 6.82
C HIS A 270 16.84 -13.22 6.39
N VAL A 271 16.05 -13.75 5.46
CA VAL A 271 14.67 -13.34 5.26
C VAL A 271 13.78 -14.44 5.81
N LEU A 272 12.93 -14.07 6.75
CA LEU A 272 11.97 -14.96 7.37
C LEU A 272 10.62 -14.80 6.69
N ALA A 273 10.00 -15.89 6.31
CA ALA A 273 8.69 -15.88 5.69
C ALA A 273 7.68 -16.73 6.47
N GLY A 274 6.48 -16.20 6.66
CA GLY A 274 5.33 -16.89 7.25
C GLY A 274 4.09 -16.70 6.38
N ASP A 275 3.33 -17.78 6.16
CA ASP A 275 2.08 -17.72 5.39
C ASP A 275 0.93 -17.07 6.17
N THR A 276 -0.17 -16.77 5.49
CA THR A 276 -1.36 -16.13 6.05
C THR A 276 -2.12 -16.95 7.11
N GLU A 277 -1.74 -18.21 7.33
CA GLU A 277 -2.35 -19.08 8.34
C GLU A 277 -1.37 -19.46 9.46
N GLY A 278 -0.11 -19.03 9.37
CA GLY A 278 1.00 -19.42 10.23
C GLY A 278 1.30 -20.94 10.20
N ASN A 279 0.98 -21.61 9.09
CA ASN A 279 1.17 -23.06 8.92
C ASN A 279 2.50 -23.37 8.23
N THR A 280 2.94 -22.51 7.32
CA THR A 280 4.18 -22.67 6.56
C THR A 280 5.17 -21.57 6.91
N TRP A 281 6.40 -21.97 7.23
CA TRP A 281 7.48 -21.08 7.66
C TRP A 281 8.72 -21.37 6.83
N ARG A 282 9.43 -20.31 6.44
CA ARG A 282 10.67 -20.41 5.67
C ARG A 282 11.73 -19.49 6.24
N THR A 283 12.98 -19.94 6.17
CA THR A 283 14.17 -19.15 6.54
C THR A 283 15.09 -19.15 5.34
N ILE A 284 15.20 -18.00 4.67
CA ILE A 284 15.95 -17.84 3.43
C ILE A 284 17.24 -17.09 3.77
N ARG A 285 18.39 -17.72 3.58
CA ARG A 285 19.68 -17.06 3.82
C ARG A 285 19.89 -15.96 2.79
N VAL A 286 20.35 -14.78 3.22
CA VAL A 286 20.71 -13.69 2.30
C VAL A 286 22.24 -13.60 2.12
N PRO A 287 22.71 -13.00 1.01
CA PRO A 287 24.11 -12.62 0.87
C PRO A 287 24.58 -11.75 2.06
N PRO A 288 25.82 -11.89 2.52
CA PRO A 288 26.33 -11.14 3.66
C PRO A 288 26.38 -9.63 3.35
N GLY A 289 26.22 -8.81 4.39
CA GLY A 289 26.40 -7.36 4.31
C GLY A 289 26.13 -6.67 5.65
N HIS A 290 25.89 -5.37 5.62
CA HIS A 290 25.58 -4.56 6.80
C HIS A 290 24.25 -4.98 7.46
N HIS A 291 24.01 -4.56 8.71
CA HIS A 291 22.81 -4.91 9.48
C HIS A 291 21.54 -4.13 9.06
N ASP A 292 21.68 -3.15 8.18
CA ASP A 292 20.58 -2.27 7.74
C ASP A 292 20.07 -2.66 6.34
N GLY A 293 20.10 -3.96 6.04
CA GLY A 293 19.54 -4.51 4.80
C GLY A 293 18.05 -4.18 4.65
N LEU A 294 17.63 -4.02 3.40
CA LEU A 294 16.24 -3.71 3.03
C LEU A 294 15.73 -4.79 2.07
N ILE A 295 14.59 -5.39 2.38
CA ILE A 295 13.82 -6.13 1.38
C ILE A 295 12.75 -5.25 0.74
N GLY A 296 12.38 -5.54 -0.50
CA GLY A 296 11.27 -4.88 -1.18
C GLY A 296 10.75 -5.69 -2.35
N GLN A 297 9.63 -5.28 -2.91
CA GLN A 297 9.04 -5.92 -4.09
C GLN A 297 9.25 -5.05 -5.32
N SER A 298 9.65 -5.67 -6.43
CA SER A 298 9.64 -5.03 -7.75
C SER A 298 9.35 -6.09 -8.82
N GLN A 299 8.51 -5.76 -9.79
CA GLN A 299 8.13 -6.61 -10.92
C GLN A 299 7.65 -8.00 -10.48
N GLY A 300 6.89 -8.05 -9.38
CA GLY A 300 6.38 -9.30 -8.81
C GLY A 300 7.45 -10.24 -8.25
N ARG A 301 8.65 -9.75 -7.92
CA ARG A 301 9.75 -10.53 -7.34
C ARG A 301 10.25 -9.88 -6.05
N LEU A 302 10.86 -10.68 -5.18
CA LEU A 302 11.48 -10.21 -3.96
C LEU A 302 12.90 -9.72 -4.23
N TYR A 303 13.19 -8.50 -3.81
CA TYR A 303 14.50 -7.87 -3.92
C TYR A 303 15.09 -7.71 -2.53
N TYR A 304 16.41 -7.83 -2.47
CA TYR A 304 17.21 -7.57 -1.29
C TYR A 304 18.28 -6.56 -1.63
N LEU A 305 18.38 -5.54 -0.80
CA LEU A 305 19.36 -4.47 -0.89
C LEU A 305 20.20 -4.55 0.38
N ASN A 306 21.51 -4.59 0.22
CA ASN A 306 22.41 -4.43 1.35
C ASN A 306 23.68 -3.65 0.94
N VAL A 307 24.39 -3.17 1.94
CA VAL A 307 25.64 -2.45 1.82
C VAL A 307 26.78 -3.37 2.20
N LEU A 308 27.77 -3.48 1.33
CA LEU A 308 29.04 -4.13 1.62
C LEU A 308 30.06 -3.09 2.08
N GLU A 309 30.77 -3.41 3.17
CA GLU A 309 31.91 -2.63 3.66
C GLU A 309 33.16 -2.93 2.80
N GLU A 310 33.14 -2.46 1.56
CA GLU A 310 34.32 -2.33 0.70
C GLU A 310 34.62 -0.84 0.54
N HIS A 311 35.90 -0.43 0.43
CA HIS A 311 36.32 0.99 0.35
C HIS A 311 35.29 1.88 -0.38
N ASP A 312 34.66 2.84 0.33
CA ASP A 312 33.58 3.75 -0.13
C ASP A 312 32.13 3.18 -0.16
N PHE A 313 31.89 2.04 0.51
CA PHE A 313 30.61 1.37 0.72
C PHE A 313 29.82 1.06 -0.57
N LYS A 314 29.68 -0.22 -0.87
CA LYS A 314 29.04 -0.67 -2.10
C LYS A 314 27.61 -1.11 -1.83
N LEU A 315 26.64 -0.37 -2.35
CA LEU A 315 25.25 -0.81 -2.37
C LEU A 315 25.11 -1.94 -3.40
N THR A 316 24.54 -3.05 -2.97
CA THR A 316 24.32 -4.25 -3.79
C THR A 316 22.87 -4.64 -3.76
N VAL A 317 22.37 -5.06 -4.92
CA VAL A 317 20.98 -5.48 -5.12
C VAL A 317 20.97 -6.91 -5.62
N PHE A 318 20.22 -7.75 -4.93
CA PHE A 318 19.95 -9.13 -5.29
C PHE A 318 18.45 -9.32 -5.51
N VAL A 319 18.10 -10.29 -6.35
CA VAL A 319 16.71 -10.66 -6.65
C VAL A 319 16.54 -12.16 -6.46
N LEU A 320 15.42 -12.54 -5.85
CA LEU A 320 14.97 -13.92 -5.79
C LEU A 320 14.04 -14.14 -7.00
N GLU A 321 14.60 -14.58 -8.13
CA GLU A 321 13.84 -14.71 -9.39
C GLU A 321 12.76 -15.80 -9.31
N ASP A 322 13.16 -16.97 -8.80
CA ASP A 322 12.24 -18.03 -8.40
C ASP A 322 12.08 -17.97 -6.88
N TYR A 323 10.91 -17.50 -6.44
CA TYR A 323 10.58 -17.37 -5.03
C TYR A 323 10.65 -18.70 -4.28
N SER A 324 10.59 -19.86 -4.96
CA SER A 324 10.67 -21.19 -4.34
C SER A 324 12.09 -21.76 -4.27
N SER A 325 13.05 -21.16 -4.98
CA SER A 325 14.43 -21.67 -5.09
C SER A 325 15.32 -21.37 -3.88
N ASP A 326 14.98 -20.33 -3.11
CA ASP A 326 15.85 -19.74 -2.06
C ASP A 326 17.21 -19.21 -2.59
N GLU A 327 17.38 -19.08 -3.92
CA GLU A 327 18.63 -18.63 -4.54
C GLU A 327 18.62 -17.16 -4.95
N TRP A 328 19.41 -16.34 -4.24
CA TRP A 328 19.60 -14.93 -4.56
C TRP A 328 20.53 -14.72 -5.76
N ILE A 329 20.05 -13.99 -6.75
CA ILE A 329 20.80 -13.65 -7.96
C ILE A 329 21.25 -12.18 -7.88
N PHE A 330 22.54 -11.94 -8.10
CA PHE A 330 23.08 -10.57 -8.18
C PHE A 330 22.46 -9.81 -9.36
N LYS A 331 21.98 -8.59 -9.11
CA LYS A 331 21.34 -7.76 -10.13
C LYS A 331 22.07 -6.44 -10.39
N HIS A 332 22.50 -5.73 -9.34
CA HIS A 332 23.11 -4.41 -9.52
C HIS A 332 24.05 -4.05 -8.38
N SER A 333 24.99 -3.12 -8.67
CA SER A 333 25.73 -2.44 -7.61
C SER A 333 26.15 -1.02 -8.01
N VAL A 334 26.30 -0.18 -7.00
CA VAL A 334 26.67 1.24 -7.11
C VAL A 334 27.40 1.68 -5.85
N MET A 335 28.40 2.55 -5.99
CA MET A 335 29.12 3.11 -4.85
C MET A 335 28.28 4.18 -4.14
N ALA A 336 28.41 4.30 -2.82
CA ALA A 336 27.69 5.32 -2.07
C ALA A 336 28.04 6.74 -2.57
N SER A 337 29.28 6.97 -3.01
CA SER A 337 29.70 8.25 -3.59
C SER A 337 28.99 8.61 -4.89
N GLU A 338 28.64 7.62 -5.72
CA GLU A 338 27.83 7.83 -6.93
C GLU A 338 26.38 8.21 -6.57
N LEU A 339 25.84 7.68 -5.46
CA LEU A 339 24.49 7.98 -4.99
C LEU A 339 24.38 9.38 -4.36
N LEU A 340 25.42 9.78 -3.64
CA LEU A 340 25.41 11.01 -2.83
C LEU A 340 26.12 12.18 -3.50
N GLY A 341 27.00 11.92 -4.48
CA GLY A 341 27.80 12.93 -5.17
C GLY A 341 28.98 13.47 -4.34
N THR A 342 29.38 12.76 -3.30
CA THR A 342 30.47 13.13 -2.36
C THR A 342 31.25 11.88 -1.94
N SER A 343 32.47 12.01 -1.41
CA SER A 343 33.40 10.88 -1.18
C SER A 343 33.79 10.65 0.29
N PHE A 344 32.92 10.99 1.24
CA PHE A 344 33.19 10.79 2.68
C PHE A 344 32.81 9.37 3.13
N ASP A 345 32.88 9.03 4.42
CA ASP A 345 32.40 7.74 4.94
C ASP A 345 30.86 7.75 5.03
N LEU A 346 30.14 6.99 4.19
CA LEU A 346 28.75 7.31 3.77
C LEU A 346 27.61 6.39 4.26
N ILE A 347 27.84 5.30 5.03
CA ILE A 347 26.69 4.45 5.48
C ILE A 347 25.68 5.26 6.28
N GLN A 348 26.12 6.16 7.14
CA GLN A 348 25.22 6.95 8.00
C GLN A 348 24.50 8.10 7.26
N TYR A 349 24.74 8.26 5.95
CA TYR A 349 24.29 9.42 5.19
C TYR A 349 23.18 9.13 4.17
N TYR A 350 22.70 7.88 4.09
CA TYR A 350 21.46 7.59 3.39
C TYR A 350 20.67 6.45 4.04
N TYR A 351 19.38 6.38 3.73
CA TYR A 351 18.50 5.30 4.17
C TYR A 351 17.64 4.82 2.99
N PRO A 352 17.80 3.56 2.55
CA PRO A 352 16.93 2.95 1.55
C PRO A 352 15.47 2.94 2.00
N ILE A 353 14.56 3.40 1.15
CA ILE A 353 13.13 3.45 1.43
C ILE A 353 12.44 2.22 0.82
N ALA A 354 12.56 2.07 -0.50
CA ALA A 354 11.80 1.09 -1.25
C ALA A 354 12.34 0.89 -2.67
N PHE A 355 12.01 -0.25 -3.26
CA PHE A 355 12.07 -0.43 -4.72
C PHE A 355 10.80 0.11 -5.37
N HIS A 356 10.90 0.61 -6.60
CA HIS A 356 9.70 0.91 -7.37
C HIS A 356 9.00 -0.40 -7.75
N PRO A 357 7.67 -0.50 -7.58
CA PRO A 357 6.94 -1.74 -7.82
C PRO A 357 7.09 -2.31 -9.23
N GLU A 358 7.31 -1.48 -10.26
CA GLU A 358 7.31 -1.90 -11.67
C GLU A 358 8.62 -1.61 -12.42
N CYS A 359 9.55 -0.86 -11.82
CA CYS A 359 10.71 -0.31 -12.54
C CYS A 359 11.98 -0.49 -11.74
N HIS A 360 13.12 -0.39 -12.42
CA HIS A 360 14.45 -0.52 -11.82
C HIS A 360 14.89 0.77 -11.09
N LEU A 361 14.01 1.28 -10.23
CA LEU A 361 14.25 2.47 -9.43
C LEU A 361 14.33 2.10 -7.95
N ILE A 362 15.27 2.72 -7.24
CA ILE A 362 15.41 2.61 -5.78
C ILE A 362 15.17 4.00 -5.19
N TYR A 363 14.31 4.08 -4.20
CA TYR A 363 14.07 5.30 -3.44
C TYR A 363 14.88 5.26 -2.15
N PHE A 364 15.49 6.38 -1.79
CA PHE A 364 16.26 6.52 -0.57
C PHE A 364 16.20 7.95 -0.06
N VAL A 365 16.43 8.13 1.24
CA VAL A 365 16.69 9.44 1.83
C VAL A 365 18.18 9.70 1.83
N SER A 366 18.60 10.89 1.41
CA SER A 366 19.94 11.43 1.63
C SER A 366 19.92 12.31 2.89
N TYR A 367 20.63 11.91 3.94
CA TYR A 367 20.81 12.71 5.16
C TYR A 367 21.80 13.87 4.96
N VAL A 368 22.57 13.87 3.86
CA VAL A 368 23.50 14.96 3.52
C VAL A 368 22.77 16.29 3.35
N ASP A 369 21.57 16.26 2.78
CA ASP A 369 20.76 17.43 2.45
C ASP A 369 19.27 17.26 2.79
N ASN A 370 18.93 16.18 3.51
CA ASN A 370 17.58 15.82 3.94
C ASN A 370 16.58 15.72 2.77
N THR A 371 16.97 15.03 1.71
CA THR A 371 16.17 14.88 0.49
C THR A 371 15.74 13.44 0.24
N ILE A 372 14.50 13.24 -0.21
CA ILE A 372 14.07 12.00 -0.85
C ILE A 372 14.61 12.02 -2.28
N ARG A 373 15.31 10.96 -2.66
CA ARG A 373 15.91 10.78 -3.99
C ARG A 373 15.46 9.45 -4.59
N CYS A 374 15.52 9.36 -5.91
CA CYS A 374 15.46 8.08 -6.61
C CYS A 374 16.75 7.84 -7.40
N TYR A 375 17.16 6.60 -7.43
CA TYR A 375 18.25 6.09 -8.24
C TYR A 375 17.71 5.19 -9.34
N ASP A 376 18.00 5.53 -10.58
CA ASP A 376 17.74 4.74 -11.78
C ASP A 376 18.89 3.77 -12.01
N MET A 377 18.63 2.47 -11.82
CA MET A 377 19.65 1.43 -12.00
C MET A 377 20.05 1.24 -13.47
N ASP A 378 19.12 1.47 -14.41
CA ASP A 378 19.36 1.27 -15.84
C ASP A 378 20.27 2.37 -16.40
N HIS A 379 20.01 3.62 -16.01
CA HIS A 379 20.76 4.79 -16.49
C HIS A 379 21.86 5.25 -15.53
N ARG A 380 21.94 4.66 -14.33
CA ARG A 380 22.85 5.04 -13.22
C ARG A 380 22.77 6.53 -12.88
N LYS A 381 21.54 7.04 -12.75
CA LYS A 381 21.28 8.46 -12.45
C LYS A 381 20.51 8.62 -11.16
N VAL A 382 20.86 9.66 -10.41
CA VAL A 382 20.13 10.05 -9.20
C VAL A 382 19.29 11.29 -9.50
N HIS A 383 18.03 11.27 -9.08
CA HIS A 383 17.13 12.40 -9.17
C HIS A 383 16.61 12.77 -7.78
N VAL A 384 16.64 14.06 -7.46
CA VAL A 384 16.05 14.60 -6.24
C VAL A 384 14.55 14.75 -6.44
N ILE A 385 13.77 14.17 -5.52
CA ILE A 385 12.31 14.22 -5.54
C ILE A 385 11.83 15.37 -4.67
N HIS A 386 12.26 15.40 -3.41
CA HIS A 386 11.71 16.31 -2.43
C HIS A 386 12.71 16.64 -1.32
N ASN A 387 12.67 17.88 -0.85
CA ASN A 387 13.41 18.30 0.34
C ASN A 387 12.47 18.21 1.54
N MET A 388 12.82 17.39 2.53
CA MET A 388 11.97 17.11 3.69
C MET A 388 12.03 18.19 4.77
N GLY A 389 12.81 19.26 4.57
CA GLY A 389 12.95 20.36 5.52
C GLY A 389 14.28 20.35 6.25
N CYS A 390 14.27 20.79 7.52
CA CYS A 390 15.49 21.05 8.26
C CYS A 390 16.25 19.75 8.55
N LYS A 391 17.59 19.76 8.51
CA LYS A 391 18.42 18.60 8.90
C LYS A 391 18.24 18.19 10.36
N LEU A 392 17.75 19.10 11.20
CA LEU A 392 17.44 18.84 12.60
C LEU A 392 16.12 18.06 12.75
N ASP A 393 15.27 18.08 11.73
CA ASP A 393 14.02 17.34 11.74
C ASP A 393 14.36 15.85 11.67
N ARG A 394 14.06 15.14 12.76
CA ARG A 394 14.13 13.68 12.74
C ARG A 394 12.92 13.19 11.97
N TRP A 395 13.14 12.30 11.03
CA TRP A 395 12.05 11.60 10.38
C TRP A 395 12.06 10.14 10.79
N GLU A 396 10.87 9.58 10.89
CA GLU A 396 10.62 8.18 11.19
C GLU A 396 9.95 7.57 9.97
N CYS A 397 10.43 6.37 9.57
CA CYS A 397 9.87 5.45 8.59
C CYS A 397 9.17 6.10 7.37
N CYS A 398 9.82 6.00 6.20
CA CYS A 398 9.23 6.44 4.94
C CYS A 398 8.50 5.27 4.28
N LEU A 399 7.17 5.34 4.16
CA LEU A 399 6.35 4.25 3.62
C LEU A 399 5.95 4.53 2.16
N PRO A 400 6.33 3.67 1.20
CA PRO A 400 5.91 3.80 -0.19
C PRO A 400 4.42 3.48 -0.35
N TYR A 401 3.63 4.42 -0.87
CA TYR A 401 2.18 4.24 -1.06
C TYR A 401 1.80 4.06 -2.53
N VAL A 402 1.12 2.95 -2.80
CA VAL A 402 0.55 2.61 -4.11
C VAL A 402 -0.96 2.64 -4.00
N PRO A 403 -1.70 3.61 -4.56
CA PRO A 403 -3.13 3.75 -4.28
C PRO A 403 -3.98 2.61 -4.86
N LEU A 404 -5.00 2.20 -4.11
CA LEU A 404 -5.99 1.21 -4.53
C LEU A 404 -7.34 1.87 -4.82
N PHE A 405 -7.77 1.86 -6.08
CA PHE A 405 -9.06 2.42 -6.51
C PHE A 405 -10.11 1.32 -6.76
N SER A 406 -10.40 0.51 -5.75
CA SER A 406 -11.49 -0.48 -5.81
C SER A 406 -12.81 0.14 -5.35
N GLU A 407 -13.96 -0.42 -5.79
CA GLU A 407 -15.31 0.12 -5.48
C GLU A 407 -16.05 -0.55 -4.33
N SER A 408 -15.37 -1.43 -3.59
CA SER A 408 -15.99 -2.01 -2.41
C SER A 408 -14.95 -2.67 -1.52
N LEU A 409 -14.82 -2.17 -0.31
CA LEU A 409 -14.34 -2.92 0.87
C LEU A 409 -15.52 -3.47 1.68
N ALA A 410 -16.74 -3.52 1.10
CA ALA A 410 -17.99 -3.79 1.81
C ALA A 410 -18.19 -5.26 2.24
N GLY A 411 -17.11 -6.04 2.32
CA GLY A 411 -17.09 -7.39 2.86
C GLY A 411 -16.24 -7.53 4.13
N TRP A 412 -15.84 -6.42 4.76
CA TRP A 412 -14.93 -6.41 5.92
C TRP A 412 -15.65 -6.32 7.28
N ASN A 413 -16.98 -6.32 7.30
CA ASN A 413 -17.80 -6.23 8.52
C ASN A 413 -18.43 -7.56 8.90
#